data_AF-A0A1G2WHD9-F1
#
_entry.id   AF-A0A1G2WHD9-F1
#
_cell.length_a   1.000
_cell.length_b   1.000
_cell.length_c   1.000
_cell.angle_alpha   90.00
_cell.angle_beta   90.00
_cell.angle_gamma   90.00
#
_symmetry.space_group_name_H-M   'P 1'
#
loop_
_entity.id
_entity.type
_entity.pdbx_description
1 polymer ?
#
loop_
_entity_poly.entity_id
_entity_poly.type
_entity_poly.pdbx_seq_one_letter_code
_entity_poly.pdbx_strand_id
1 'polypeptide(L)' 'MKDRIIELELRFMHQEQTIQELNETVYRQEQIIARLEQGFSMISEQLRTLDPSTTRDPDEEERPPHY' A
#
# COMPACT_ATOMS: atom_id res chain seq x y z
N MET A 1 -5.32 -19.87 -46.01
CA MET A 1 -5.63 -20.45 -44.68
C MET A 1 -4.38 -20.52 -43.80
N LYS A 2 -3.26 -21.09 -44.26
CA LYS A 2 -2.00 -21.16 -43.49
C LYS A 2 -1.49 -19.78 -43.04
N ASP A 3 -1.52 -18.78 -43.92
CA ASP A 3 -0.99 -17.44 -43.61
C ASP A 3 -1.75 -16.75 -42.46
N ARG A 4 -3.06 -16.94 -42.39
CA ARG A 4 -3.90 -16.39 -41.31
C ARG A 4 -3.64 -17.09 -39.97
N ILE A 5 -3.25 -18.37 -39.99
CA ILE A 5 -2.85 -19.09 -38.77
C ILE A 5 -1.51 -18.55 -38.26
N ILE A 6 -0.53 -18.38 -39.15
CA ILE A 6 0.79 -17.82 -38.81
C ILE A 6 0.66 -16.41 -38.24
N GLU A 7 -0.18 -15.56 -38.83
CA GLU A 7 -0.44 -14.21 -38.32
C GLU A 7 -1.04 -14.25 -36.91
N LEU A 8 -1.97 -15.16 -36.65
CA LEU A 8 -2.58 -15.32 -35.33
C LEU A 8 -1.57 -15.83 -34.29
N GLU A 9 -0.71 -16.78 -34.64
CA GLU A 9 0.37 -17.27 -33.77
C GLU A 9 1.35 -16.15 -33.40
N LEU A 10 1.75 -15.33 -34.37
CA LEU A 10 2.63 -14.19 -34.10
C LEU A 10 1.99 -13.17 -33.16
N ARG A 11 0.71 -12.83 -33.41
CA ARG A 11 -0.04 -11.92 -32.54
C ARG A 11 -0.23 -12.48 -31.13
N PHE A 12 -0.49 -13.78 -31.03
CA PHE A 12 -0.64 -14.48 -29.76
C PHE A 12 0.66 -14.44 -28.95
N MET A 13 1.80 -14.74 -29.57
CA MET A 13 3.12 -14.64 -28.91
C MET A 13 3.42 -13.22 -28.43
N HIS A 14 3.09 -12.20 -29.23
CA HIS A 14 3.26 -10.81 -28.81
C HIS A 14 2.36 -10.43 -27.62
N GLN A 15 1.12 -10.93 -27.61
CA GLN A 15 0.20 -10.74 -26.49
C GLN A 15 0.70 -11.44 -25.23
N GLU A 16 1.24 -12.66 -25.35
CA GLU A 16 1.79 -13.41 -24.22
C GLU A 16 3.00 -12.70 -23.61
N GLN A 17 3.90 -12.18 -24.44
CA GLN A 17 5.00 -11.33 -23.98
C GLN A 17 4.49 -10.07 -23.27
N THR A 18 3.49 -9.39 -23.84
CA THR A 18 2.91 -8.18 -23.24
C THR A 18 2.30 -8.49 -21.87
N ILE A 19 1.59 -9.61 -21.74
CA ILE A 19 1.01 -10.04 -20.47
C ILE A 19 2.10 -10.29 -19.42
N GLN A 20 3.21 -10.92 -19.81
CA GLN A 20 4.33 -11.16 -18.91
C GLN A 20 4.96 -9.85 -18.43
N GLU A 21 5.21 -8.90 -19.33
CA GLU A 21 5.78 -7.59 -19.00
C GLU A 21 4.86 -6.78 -18.07
N LEU A 22 3.54 -6.85 -18.30
CA LEU A 22 2.55 -6.24 -17.42
C LEU A 22 2.53 -6.90 -16.04
N ASN A 23 2.60 -8.23 -15.98
CA ASN A 23 2.64 -8.97 -14.71
C ASN A 23 3.85 -8.56 -13.86
N GLU A 24 5.05 -8.54 -14.45
CA GLU A 24 6.26 -8.09 -13.77
C GLU A 24 6.15 -6.65 -13.27
N THR A 25 5.51 -5.79 -14.05
CA THR A 25 5.29 -4.39 -13.70
C THR A 25 4.34 -4.26 -12.52
N VAL A 26 3.22 -4.99 -12.52
CA VAL A 26 2.27 -5.03 -11.40
C VAL A 26 2.95 -5.56 -10.13
N TYR A 27 3.72 -6.65 -10.25
CA TYR A 27 4.46 -7.22 -9.12
C TYR A 27 5.45 -6.22 -8.50
N ARG A 28 6.23 -5.50 -9.32
CA ARG A 28 7.13 -4.44 -8.83
C ARG A 28 6.36 -3.31 -8.14
N GLN A 29 5.20 -2.93 -8.68
CA GLN A 29 4.36 -1.89 -8.07
C GLN A 29 3.80 -2.32 -6.72
N GLU A 30 3.35 -3.56 -6.59
CA GLU A 30 2.87 -4.13 -5.33
C GLU A 30 3.93 -4.06 -4.23
N GLN A 31 5.18 -4.42 -4.55
CA GLN A 31 6.31 -4.30 -3.60
C GLN A 31 6.61 -2.85 -3.20
N ILE A 32 6.41 -1.89 -4.11
CA ILE A 32 6.59 -0.46 -3.79
C ILE A 32 5.48 -0.01 -2.86
N ILE A 33 4.22 -0.37 -3.15
CA ILE A 33 3.06 -0.03 -2.32
C ILE A 33 3.23 -0.59 -0.92
N ALA A 34 3.60 -1.87 -0.77
CA ALA A 34 3.83 -2.47 0.54
C ALA A 34 4.89 -1.72 1.36
N ARG A 35 5.97 -1.26 0.73
CA ARG A 35 7.01 -0.44 1.39
C ARG A 35 6.49 0.94 1.80
N LEU A 36 5.67 1.56 0.96
CA LEU A 36 5.05 2.85 1.27
C LEU A 36 4.06 2.71 2.45
N GLU A 37 3.22 1.69 2.44
CA GLU A 37 2.28 1.38 3.52
C GLU A 37 3.01 1.18 4.86
N GLN A 38 4.11 0.43 4.86
CA GLN A 38 4.97 0.28 6.04
C GLN A 38 5.51 1.63 6.53
N GLY A 39 6.04 2.46 5.62
CA GLY A 39 6.54 3.79 5.96
C GLY A 39 5.46 4.69 6.56
N PHE A 40 4.25 4.69 5.99
CA PHE A 40 3.11 5.43 6.52
C PHE A 40 2.71 4.97 7.92
N SER A 41 2.72 3.65 8.17
CA SER A 41 2.44 3.11 9.50
C SER A 41 3.46 3.60 10.53
N MET A 42 4.74 3.57 10.21
CA MET A 42 5.81 4.04 11.10
C MET A 42 5.69 5.54 11.41
N ILE A 43 5.41 6.37 10.40
CA ILE A 43 5.19 7.81 10.60
C ILE A 43 3.97 8.05 11.49
N SER A 44 2.89 7.30 11.27
CA SER A 44 1.66 7.42 12.06
C SER A 44 1.89 7.04 13.53
N GLU A 45 2.68 6.00 13.78
CA GLU A 45 3.08 5.60 15.13
C GLU A 45 3.94 6.67 15.80
N GLN A 46 4.93 7.21 15.07
CA GLN A 46 5.77 8.30 15.58
C GLN A 46 4.95 9.53 15.95
N LEU A 47 3.98 9.94 15.11
CA LEU A 47 3.09 11.05 15.40
C LEU A 47 2.26 10.82 16.67
N ARG A 48 1.76 9.59 16.89
CA ARG A 48 1.03 9.25 18.14
C ARG A 48 1.92 9.38 19.37
N THR A 49 3.18 8.97 19.29
CA THR A 49 4.12 9.08 20.43
C THR A 49 4.52 10.53 20.75
N LEU A 50 4.39 11.44 19.77
CA LEU A 50 4.68 12.87 19.93
C LEU A 50 3.50 13.68 20.46
N ASP A 51 2.31 13.08 20.60
CA ASP A 51 1.15 13.73 21.20
C ASP A 51 1.05 13.40 22.71
N PRO A 52 1.51 14.29 23.61
CA PRO A 52 1.41 14.08 25.05
C PRO A 52 -0.02 14.22 25.59
N SER A 53 -1.02 14.58 24.78
CA SER A 53 -2.39 14.85 25.25
C SER A 53 -3.25 13.61 25.49
N THR A 54 -2.80 12.42 25.08
CA THR A 54 -3.52 11.14 25.32
C THR A 54 -3.08 10.41 26.60
N THR A 55 -2.11 10.94 27.36
CA THR A 55 -1.71 10.41 28.69
C THR A 55 -2.10 11.38 29.80
N ARG A 56 -3.40 11.70 29.91
CA ARG A 56 -3.96 12.23 31.15
C ARG A 56 -4.92 11.18 31.69
N ASP A 57 -4.57 10.62 32.84
CA ASP A 57 -5.40 9.69 33.58
C ASP A 57 -6.79 10.30 33.79
N PRO A 58 -7.90 9.59 33.51
CA PRO A 58 -9.25 10.07 33.83
C PRO A 58 -9.50 10.25 35.34
N ASP A 59 -8.55 9.87 36.20
CA ASP A 59 -8.60 10.04 37.66
C ASP A 59 -8.08 11.42 38.16
N GLU A 60 -7.54 12.29 37.30
CA GLU A 60 -7.09 13.65 37.68
C GLU A 60 -8.19 14.73 37.60
N GLU A 61 -9.46 14.37 37.43
CA GLU A 61 -10.58 15.30 37.62
C GLU A 61 -11.02 15.32 39.09
N GLU A 62 -10.12 15.76 39.99
CA GLU A 62 -10.53 16.13 41.35
C GLU A 62 -11.50 17.31 41.27
N ARG A 63 -12.78 17.03 41.57
CA ARG A 63 -13.86 18.01 41.63
C ARG A 63 -13.48 19.14 42.60
N PRO A 64 -13.65 20.42 42.23
CA PRO A 64 -13.25 21.52 43.09
C PRO A 64 -14.09 21.55 44.38
N PRO A 65 -13.47 21.77 45.56
CA PRO A 65 -14.19 21.90 46.82
C PRO A 65 -14.93 23.24 46.84
N HIS A 66 -16.26 23.20 46.85
CA HIS A 66 -17.07 24.37 47.13
C HIS A 66 -17.08 24.63 48.65
N TYR A 67 -16.55 25.79 49.07
CA TYR A 67 -16.68 26.36 50.41
C TYR A 67 -18.04 27.04 50.61
#